data_AF-A0A354B5D6-F1
#
_entry.id   AF-A0A354B5D6-F1
#
_cell.length_a   1.000
_cell.length_b   1.000
_cell.length_c   1.000
_cell.angle_alpha   90.00
_cell.angle_beta   90.00
_cell.angle_gamma   90.00
#
_symmetry.space_group_name_H-M   'P 1'
#
loop_
_entity.id
_entity.type
_entity.pdbx_description
1 polymer ?
#
loop_
_entity_poly.entity_id
_entity_poly.type
_entity_poly.pdbx_seq_one_letter_code
_entity_poly.pdbx_strand_id
1 'polypeptide(L)'
;MPGLLPDIDPDGLLEYSVVYTDRSVNHMSVSFQTVMNDISRVLGDVYNADAVVVVPGSGTYGMEAVARQFATGEHVLVVRNGWFSYRWTQIFEAGNIPASHTVMKARRAEPGSQEPFAPAPIDDVVATIREEKPA
;
A
#
# COMPACT_ATOMS: atom_id res chain seq x y z
N MET A 1 29.58 28.96 -7.91
CA MET A 1 29.46 28.18 -9.17
C MET A 1 28.02 27.74 -9.25
N PRO A 2 27.24 28.11 -10.28
CA PRO A 2 25.92 27.51 -10.48
C PRO A 2 26.09 25.98 -10.65
N GLY A 3 25.07 25.20 -10.28
CA GLY A 3 25.05 23.75 -10.53
C GLY A 3 25.32 23.43 -12.01
N LEU A 4 25.82 22.23 -12.32
CA LEU A 4 26.12 21.83 -13.70
C LEU A 4 24.86 21.83 -14.58
N LEU A 5 23.69 21.63 -13.97
CA LEU A 5 22.38 21.68 -14.61
C LEU A 5 21.51 22.77 -13.99
N PRO A 6 20.96 23.71 -14.78
CA PRO A 6 20.16 24.82 -14.26
C PRO A 6 18.70 24.47 -13.99
N ASP A 7 18.19 23.34 -14.51
CA ASP A 7 16.75 23.10 -14.64
C ASP A 7 16.11 22.31 -13.47
N ILE A 8 16.91 21.70 -12.59
CA ILE A 8 16.41 20.75 -11.57
C ILE A 8 15.80 21.45 -10.35
N ASP A 9 16.49 22.45 -9.81
CA ASP A 9 15.99 23.31 -8.71
C ASP A 9 16.54 24.74 -8.93
N PRO A 10 15.98 25.49 -9.91
CA PRO A 10 16.59 26.71 -10.44
C PRO A 10 16.82 27.82 -9.39
N ASP A 11 15.92 27.90 -8.40
CA ASP A 11 15.97 28.85 -7.28
C ASP A 11 16.50 28.21 -5.99
N GLY A 12 17.03 26.98 -6.09
CA GLY A 12 17.53 26.18 -4.98
C GLY A 12 18.93 26.54 -4.50
N LEU A 13 19.37 25.85 -3.45
CA LEU A 13 20.74 25.94 -2.95
C LEU A 13 21.70 25.10 -3.81
N LEU A 14 23.01 25.38 -3.72
CA LEU A 14 24.01 24.51 -4.34
C LEU A 14 24.01 23.14 -3.67
N GLU A 15 23.97 22.10 -4.49
CA GLU A 15 23.87 20.72 -4.03
C GLU A 15 25.25 20.18 -3.58
N TYR A 16 25.48 20.22 -2.27
CA TYR A 16 26.65 19.64 -1.59
C TYR A 16 26.25 18.58 -0.54
N SER A 17 24.99 18.13 -0.56
CA SER A 17 24.56 17.05 0.32
C SER A 17 25.18 15.71 -0.10
N VAL A 18 25.13 14.75 0.82
CA VAL A 18 25.62 13.38 0.58
C VAL A 18 24.57 12.46 -0.05
N VAL A 19 23.37 12.97 -0.31
CA VAL A 19 22.20 12.16 -0.73
C VAL A 19 21.75 12.43 -2.16
N TYR A 20 22.12 13.57 -2.74
CA TYR A 20 21.77 13.94 -4.11
C TYR A 20 22.95 14.54 -4.88
N THR A 21 22.73 14.70 -6.17
CA THR A 21 23.56 15.52 -7.06
C THR A 21 22.63 16.50 -7.78
N ASP A 22 23.18 17.45 -8.52
CA ASP A 22 22.42 18.41 -9.34
C ASP A 22 21.60 17.80 -10.50
N ARG A 23 21.45 16.47 -10.54
CA ARG A 23 20.58 15.74 -11.47
C ARG A 23 19.22 15.34 -10.86
N SER A 24 19.00 15.60 -9.58
CA SER A 24 17.75 15.24 -8.90
C SER A 24 17.34 16.31 -7.88
N VAL A 25 16.02 16.43 -7.67
CA VAL A 25 15.49 17.35 -6.67
C VAL A 25 15.79 16.81 -5.27
N ASN A 26 16.40 17.64 -4.44
CA ASN A 26 16.71 17.30 -3.06
C ASN A 26 15.43 17.24 -2.22
N HIS A 27 15.22 16.18 -1.43
CA HIS A 27 14.03 16.07 -0.58
C HIS A 27 13.92 17.17 0.50
N MET A 28 15.03 17.83 0.81
CA MET A 28 15.08 18.96 1.74
C MET A 28 14.74 20.30 1.06
N SER A 29 14.65 20.37 -0.27
CA SER A 29 14.36 21.62 -0.98
C SER A 29 12.92 22.08 -0.78
N VAL A 30 12.68 23.38 -0.92
CA VAL A 30 11.32 23.94 -0.87
C VAL A 30 10.44 23.37 -1.98
N SER A 31 11.03 23.12 -3.15
CA SER A 31 10.35 22.50 -4.29
C SER A 31 9.80 21.11 -3.93
N PHE A 32 10.64 20.22 -3.38
CA PHE A 32 10.19 18.88 -2.99
C PHE A 32 9.20 18.90 -1.82
N GLN A 33 9.42 19.74 -0.81
CA GLN A 33 8.49 19.89 0.31
C GLN A 33 7.10 20.31 -0.17
N THR A 34 7.03 21.23 -1.14
CA THR A 34 5.76 21.66 -1.74
C THR A 34 5.06 20.48 -2.42
N VAL A 35 5.78 19.71 -3.25
CA VAL A 35 5.24 18.52 -3.90
C VAL A 35 4.69 17.51 -2.89
N MET A 36 5.43 17.21 -1.82
CA MET A 36 4.98 16.23 -0.81
C MET A 36 3.78 16.72 0.00
N ASN A 37 3.72 18.01 0.32
CA ASN A 37 2.56 18.63 0.98
C ASN A 37 1.33 18.60 0.07
N ASP A 38 1.50 18.86 -1.22
CA ASP A 38 0.41 18.77 -2.20
C ASP A 38 -0.08 17.34 -2.39
N ILE A 39 0.82 16.35 -2.46
CA ILE A 39 0.44 14.92 -2.49
C ILE A 39 -0.39 14.56 -1.25
N SER A 40 0.07 14.94 -0.05
CA SER A 40 -0.64 14.69 1.20
C SER A 40 -2.04 15.29 1.19
N ARG A 41 -2.15 16.57 0.83
CA ARG A 41 -3.43 17.30 0.75
C ARG A 41 -4.37 16.67 -0.28
N VAL A 42 -3.92 16.50 -1.53
CA VAL A 42 -4.77 16.00 -2.62
C VAL A 42 -5.27 14.59 -2.32
N LEU A 43 -4.40 13.69 -1.84
CA LEU A 43 -4.83 12.32 -1.51
C LEU A 43 -5.74 12.31 -0.27
N GLY A 44 -5.44 13.12 0.75
CA GLY A 44 -6.30 13.27 1.93
C GLY A 44 -7.71 13.72 1.56
N ASP A 45 -7.82 14.75 0.72
CA ASP A 45 -9.10 15.30 0.27
C ASP A 45 -9.88 14.30 -0.61
N VAL A 46 -9.22 13.66 -1.58
CA VAL A 46 -9.87 12.72 -2.53
C VAL A 46 -10.44 11.49 -1.82
N TYR A 47 -9.71 10.94 -0.84
CA TYR A 47 -10.10 9.72 -0.13
C TYR A 47 -10.81 10.00 1.19
N ASN A 48 -10.98 11.27 1.58
CA ASN A 48 -11.46 11.66 2.91
C ASN A 48 -10.69 10.92 4.03
N ALA A 49 -9.35 10.90 3.90
CA ALA A 49 -8.46 10.15 4.77
C ALA A 49 -7.87 11.04 5.86
N ASP A 50 -7.73 10.50 7.08
CA ASP A 50 -7.14 11.23 8.21
C ASP A 50 -5.63 11.47 8.04
N ALA A 51 -4.94 10.60 7.29
CA ALA A 51 -3.51 10.69 7.04
C ALA A 51 -3.11 10.00 5.72
N VAL A 52 -1.97 10.43 5.16
CA VAL A 52 -1.40 9.91 3.92
C VAL A 52 0.06 9.53 4.15
N VAL A 53 0.47 8.36 3.65
CA VAL A 53 1.85 7.87 3.72
C VAL A 53 2.31 7.45 2.33
N VAL A 54 3.50 7.92 1.92
CA VAL A 54 4.17 7.51 0.68
C VAL A 54 5.28 6.53 1.02
N VAL A 55 5.16 5.29 0.54
CA VAL A 55 6.16 4.24 0.71
C VAL A 55 6.94 4.07 -0.60
N PRO A 56 8.23 4.43 -0.66
CA PRO A 56 9.04 4.26 -1.87
C PRO A 56 9.10 2.79 -2.30
N GLY A 57 8.89 2.53 -3.60
CA GLY A 57 8.86 1.18 -4.16
C GLY A 57 7.70 0.99 -5.13
N SER A 58 6.75 0.12 -4.77
CA SER A 58 5.55 -0.14 -5.57
C SER A 58 4.33 -0.40 -4.67
N GLY A 59 3.14 -0.57 -5.26
CA GLY A 59 1.93 -0.92 -4.50
C GLY A 59 2.09 -2.15 -3.60
N THR A 60 2.89 -3.14 -4.00
CA THR A 60 3.18 -4.33 -3.17
C THR A 60 3.93 -3.96 -1.88
N TYR A 61 4.78 -2.93 -1.89
CA TYR A 61 5.50 -2.50 -0.69
C TYR A 61 4.55 -1.81 0.29
N GLY A 62 3.55 -1.08 -0.22
CA GLY A 62 2.46 -0.57 0.60
C GLY A 62 1.67 -1.70 1.28
N MET A 63 1.34 -2.77 0.55
CA MET A 63 0.68 -3.94 1.11
C MET A 63 1.52 -4.57 2.23
N GLU A 64 2.81 -4.81 1.99
CA GLU A 64 3.68 -5.43 3.00
C GLU A 64 3.94 -4.51 4.20
N ALA A 65 4.05 -3.19 4.00
CA ALA A 65 4.17 -2.24 5.10
C ALA A 65 2.96 -2.31 6.04
N VAL A 66 1.74 -2.34 5.49
CA VAL A 66 0.49 -2.51 6.27
C VAL A 66 0.48 -3.86 6.98
N ALA A 67 0.82 -4.95 6.29
CA ALA A 67 0.88 -6.29 6.88
C ALA A 67 1.83 -6.34 8.08
N ARG A 68 3.05 -5.82 7.94
CA ARG A 68 4.04 -5.83 9.03
C ARG A 68 3.64 -4.93 10.19
N GLN A 69 2.97 -3.81 9.91
CA GLN A 69 2.58 -2.86 10.95
C GLN A 69 1.40 -3.38 11.79
N PHE A 70 0.44 -4.06 11.18
CA PHE A 70 -0.84 -4.39 11.83
C PHE A 70 -1.14 -5.87 11.97
N ALA A 71 -0.57 -6.74 11.13
CA ALA A 71 -0.87 -8.17 11.15
C ALA A 71 0.18 -9.02 11.88
N THR A 72 1.32 -8.45 12.30
CA THR A 72 2.41 -9.22 12.93
C THR A 72 1.92 -9.88 14.23
N GLY A 73 1.96 -11.21 14.28
CA GLY A 73 1.51 -11.97 15.45
C GLY A 73 -0.01 -11.99 15.67
N GLU A 74 -0.79 -11.41 14.74
CA GLU A 74 -2.24 -11.33 14.85
C GLU A 74 -2.95 -12.44 14.07
N HIS A 75 -4.25 -12.60 14.32
CA HIS A 75 -5.15 -13.35 13.46
C HIS A 75 -5.82 -12.41 12.45
N VAL A 76 -5.71 -12.70 11.15
CA VAL A 76 -6.25 -11.85 10.08
C VAL A 76 -7.13 -12.62 9.10
N LEU A 77 -8.06 -11.92 8.44
CA LEU A 77 -8.93 -12.51 7.42
C LEU A 77 -8.68 -11.88 6.04
N VAL A 78 -8.55 -12.72 5.01
CA VAL A 78 -8.35 -12.30 3.62
C VAL A 78 -9.55 -12.67 2.76
N VAL A 79 -10.18 -11.68 2.15
CA VAL A 79 -11.16 -11.88 1.06
C VAL A 79 -10.41 -12.04 -0.26
N ARG A 80 -10.42 -13.26 -0.82
CA ARG A 80 -9.61 -13.63 -1.98
C ARG A 80 -10.44 -13.81 -3.25
N ASN A 81 -10.39 -12.82 -4.14
CA ASN A 81 -11.12 -12.79 -5.41
C ASN A 81 -10.25 -13.05 -6.65
N GLY A 82 -8.94 -13.19 -6.48
CA GLY A 82 -8.01 -13.45 -7.57
C GLY A 82 -6.56 -13.27 -7.16
N TRP A 83 -5.68 -13.16 -8.16
CA TRP A 83 -4.23 -13.16 -7.96
C TRP A 83 -3.74 -11.98 -7.11
N PHE A 84 -4.30 -10.79 -7.30
CA PHE A 84 -3.88 -9.63 -6.51
C PHE A 84 -4.27 -9.77 -5.03
N SER A 85 -5.46 -10.27 -4.72
CA SER A 85 -5.85 -10.58 -3.33
C SER A 85 -5.12 -11.79 -2.74
N TYR A 86 -4.66 -12.73 -3.57
CA TYR A 86 -3.78 -13.82 -3.13
C TYR A 86 -2.42 -13.30 -2.65
N ARG A 87 -1.97 -12.16 -3.17
CA ARG A 87 -0.70 -11.53 -2.79
C ARG A 87 -0.57 -11.27 -1.29
N TRP A 88 -1.68 -11.04 -0.56
CA TRP A 88 -1.66 -10.96 0.90
C TRP A 88 -1.11 -12.23 1.54
N THR A 89 -1.62 -13.39 1.15
CA THR A 89 -1.13 -14.67 1.66
C THR A 89 0.31 -14.94 1.22
N GLN A 90 0.71 -14.55 0.01
CA GLN A 90 2.12 -14.64 -0.40
C GLN A 90 3.04 -13.82 0.50
N ILE A 91 2.65 -12.59 0.84
CA ILE A 91 3.38 -11.71 1.75
C ILE A 91 3.46 -12.35 3.15
N PHE A 92 2.34 -12.86 3.66
CA PHE A 92 2.27 -13.50 4.98
C PHE A 92 3.18 -14.72 5.09
N GLU A 93 3.12 -15.61 4.09
CA GLU A 93 3.91 -16.84 4.04
C GLU A 93 5.41 -16.54 3.88
N ALA A 94 5.78 -15.61 3.00
CA ALA A 94 7.17 -15.25 2.78
C ALA A 94 7.79 -14.55 4.00
N GLY A 95 7.00 -13.75 4.72
CA GLY A 95 7.47 -12.96 5.85
C GLY A 95 7.26 -13.59 7.24
N ASN A 96 6.55 -14.72 7.33
CA ASN A 96 6.04 -15.29 8.59
C ASN A 96 5.43 -14.21 9.51
N ILE A 97 4.45 -13.46 8.96
CA ILE A 97 3.94 -12.22 9.57
C ILE A 97 2.82 -12.50 10.59
N PRO A 98 1.61 -12.94 10.19
CA PRO A 98 0.53 -13.20 11.15
C PRO A 98 0.72 -14.50 11.92
N ALA A 99 0.14 -14.58 13.12
CA ALA A 99 0.07 -15.83 13.88
C ALA A 99 -0.81 -16.87 13.16
N SER A 100 -1.90 -16.42 12.54
CA SER A 100 -2.74 -17.25 11.67
C SER A 100 -3.58 -16.39 10.72
N HIS A 101 -4.15 -17.00 9.68
CA HIS A 101 -5.06 -16.27 8.79
C HIS A 101 -6.17 -17.16 8.22
N THR A 102 -7.36 -16.59 8.10
CA THR A 102 -8.52 -17.19 7.41
C THR A 102 -8.62 -16.65 5.99
N VAL A 103 -8.98 -17.50 5.02
CA VAL A 103 -9.14 -17.10 3.62
C VAL A 103 -10.54 -17.40 3.12
N MET A 104 -11.31 -16.35 2.83
CA MET A 104 -12.63 -16.45 2.21
C MET A 104 -12.49 -16.27 0.70
N LYS A 105 -12.56 -17.37 -0.04
CA LYS A 105 -12.33 -17.40 -1.49
C LYS A 105 -13.61 -17.06 -2.26
N ALA A 106 -13.43 -16.38 -3.39
CA ALA A 106 -14.46 -16.31 -4.42
C ALA A 106 -14.92 -17.72 -4.81
N ARG A 107 -16.22 -17.85 -5.08
CA ARG A 107 -16.88 -19.10 -5.48
C ARG A 107 -17.81 -18.85 -6.66
N ARG A 108 -18.11 -19.91 -7.42
CA ARG A 108 -19.11 -19.82 -8.49
C ARG A 108 -20.49 -19.60 -7.87
N ALA A 109 -21.27 -18.71 -8.46
CA ALA A 109 -22.63 -18.42 -8.00
C ALA A 109 -23.57 -19.61 -8.26
N GLU A 110 -23.36 -20.30 -9.38
CA GLU A 110 -24.11 -21.49 -9.79
C GLU A 110 -23.19 -22.69 -10.06
N PRO A 111 -23.71 -23.93 -9.97
CA PRO A 111 -22.96 -25.11 -10.38
C PRO A 111 -22.71 -25.12 -11.89
N GLY A 112 -21.44 -25.21 -12.30
CA GLY A 112 -21.07 -25.38 -13.70
C GLY A 112 -19.60 -25.11 -13.93
N SER A 113 -18.98 -25.75 -14.93
CA SER A 113 -17.54 -25.62 -15.20
C SER A 113 -17.15 -24.29 -15.83
N GLN A 114 -18.12 -23.59 -16.43
CA GLN A 114 -17.95 -22.31 -17.13
C GLN A 114 -18.57 -21.11 -16.40
N GLU A 115 -19.17 -21.33 -15.23
CA GLU A 115 -19.82 -20.25 -14.48
C GLU A 115 -18.80 -19.24 -13.94
N PRO A 116 -19.14 -17.93 -13.95
CA PRO A 116 -18.26 -16.90 -13.43
C PRO A 116 -18.08 -17.04 -11.92
N PHE A 117 -16.91 -16.63 -11.45
CA PHE A 117 -16.66 -16.50 -10.02
C PHE A 117 -17.22 -15.18 -9.50
N ALA A 118 -17.88 -15.25 -8.35
CA ALA A 118 -18.26 -14.09 -7.56
C ALA A 118 -17.45 -14.08 -6.24
N PRO A 119 -17.23 -12.90 -5.63
CA PRO A 119 -16.68 -12.83 -4.28
C PRO A 119 -17.45 -13.68 -3.28
N ALA A 120 -16.82 -14.01 -2.14
CA ALA A 120 -17.54 -14.59 -1.02
C ALA A 120 -18.74 -13.69 -0.63
N PRO A 121 -19.94 -14.24 -0.37
CA PRO A 121 -21.09 -13.42 -0.02
C PRO A 121 -20.82 -12.54 1.18
N ILE A 122 -21.29 -11.29 1.12
CA ILE A 122 -21.00 -10.29 2.15
C ILE A 122 -21.51 -10.72 3.53
N ASP A 123 -22.66 -11.40 3.59
CA ASP A 123 -23.23 -11.89 4.84
C ASP A 123 -22.33 -12.96 5.49
N ASP A 124 -21.77 -13.87 4.69
CA ASP A 124 -20.81 -14.87 5.15
C ASP A 124 -19.54 -14.16 5.69
N VAL A 125 -19.01 -13.17 4.96
CA VAL A 125 -17.82 -12.41 5.37
C VAL A 125 -18.06 -11.69 6.69
N VAL A 126 -19.19 -10.99 6.83
CA VAL A 126 -19.54 -10.27 8.05
C VAL A 126 -19.75 -11.23 9.22
N ALA A 127 -20.39 -12.38 9.00
CA ALA A 127 -20.56 -13.40 10.03
C ALA A 127 -19.21 -13.94 10.52
N THR A 128 -18.31 -14.30 9.61
CA THR A 128 -16.97 -14.78 9.95
C THR A 128 -16.15 -13.73 10.70
N ILE A 129 -16.18 -12.46 10.27
CA ILE A 129 -15.50 -11.37 10.99
C ILE A 129 -16.01 -11.24 12.43
N ARG A 130 -17.33 -11.37 12.65
CA ARG A 130 -17.93 -11.29 14.00
C ARG A 130 -17.55 -12.47 14.89
N GLU A 131 -17.43 -13.65 14.29
CA GLU A 131 -17.07 -14.90 14.97
C GLU A 131 -15.57 -14.95 15.31
N GLU A 132 -14.71 -14.78 14.31
CA GLU A 132 -13.27 -14.93 14.42
C GLU A 132 -12.59 -13.69 15.04
N LYS A 133 -13.23 -12.51 14.94
CA LYS A 133 -12.71 -11.22 15.39
C LYS A 133 -11.25 -11.00 14.97
N PRO A 134 -10.94 -11.07 13.66
CA PRO A 134 -9.60 -10.78 13.17
C PRO A 134 -9.22 -9.33 13.55
N ALA A 135 -7.91 -9.10 13.71
CA ALA A 135 -7.34 -7.80 14.02
C ALA A 135 -7.62 -6.75 12.93
#